data_AF-A3MS72-F1
#
_entry.id   AF-A3MS72-F1
#
_cell.length_a   1.000
_cell.length_b   1.000
_cell.length_c   1.000
_cell.angle_alpha   90.00
_cell.angle_beta   90.00
_cell.angle_gamma   90.00
#
_symmetry.space_group_name_H-M   'P 1'
#
loop_
_entity.id
_entity.type
_entity.pdbx_description
1 polymer ?
#
loop_
_entity_poly.entity_id
_entity_poly.type
_entity_poly.pdbx_seq_one_letter_code
_entity_poly.pdbx_strand_id
1 'polypeptide(L)'
;MDALQHLVDFIKRKKPDEDPVAYLYRLVEETLDPSERVDFYVESSEHFWREGLELVEKGELRQGSEKIWNSVVQLVKAAAEKKGLKHHTHRLVWATVRKIAMEHDPETITLFAAIEQLHINFYEGHLDKWDVEKLTEAAAKLRKVLFAYSMQIRQDMRSKIIRSTSSHLLFLNPLSTPRRCILNSNRIRPLLSLLYLVI
;
A
#
# COMPACT_ATOMS: atom_id res chain seq x y z
N MET A 1 21.39 19.95 19.41
CA MET A 1 21.07 18.53 19.15
C MET A 1 19.72 18.53 18.46
N ASP A 2 19.63 18.00 17.25
CA ASP A 2 18.38 17.91 16.49
C ASP A 2 17.37 17.03 17.26
N ALA A 3 16.12 17.47 17.34
CA ALA A 3 15.06 16.76 18.07
C ALA A 3 14.81 15.37 17.48
N LEU A 4 14.97 15.22 16.16
CA LEU A 4 14.87 13.93 15.49
C LEU A 4 16.01 12.99 15.89
N GLN A 5 17.24 13.51 15.89
CA GLN A 5 18.41 12.72 16.30
C GLN A 5 18.28 12.26 17.76
N HIS A 6 17.80 13.13 18.66
CA HIS A 6 17.53 12.74 20.04
C HIS A 6 16.55 11.57 20.15
N LEU A 7 15.47 11.58 19.35
CA LEU A 7 14.48 10.51 19.34
C LEU A 7 15.07 9.20 18.79
N VAL A 8 15.81 9.27 17.68
CA VAL A 8 16.49 8.11 17.09
C VAL A 8 17.45 7.48 18.11
N ASP A 9 18.26 8.29 18.79
CA ASP A 9 19.19 7.81 19.82
C ASP A 9 18.45 7.23 21.04
N PHE A 10 17.30 7.79 21.40
CA PHE A 10 16.44 7.23 22.44
C PHE A 10 15.88 5.86 22.05
N ILE A 11 15.40 5.70 20.81
CA ILE A 11 14.89 4.42 20.30
C ILE A 11 16.01 3.38 20.30
N LYS A 12 17.20 3.70 19.78
CA LYS A 12 18.36 2.78 19.79
C LYS A 12 18.70 2.27 21.20
N ARG A 13 18.60 3.13 22.21
CA ARG A 13 18.87 2.72 23.61
C ARG A 13 17.77 1.83 24.18
N LYS A 14 16.51 2.02 23.81
CA LYS A 14 15.37 1.25 24.35
C LYS A 14 15.09 -0.02 23.56
N LYS A 15 15.42 -0.05 22.27
CA LYS A 15 15.23 -1.14 21.33
C LYS A 15 16.53 -1.37 20.55
N PRO A 16 17.60 -1.88 21.18
CA PRO A 16 18.91 -2.02 20.56
C PRO A 16 18.91 -3.01 19.38
N ASP A 17 17.98 -3.96 19.36
CA ASP A 17 17.85 -4.98 18.32
C ASP A 17 16.95 -4.55 17.15
N GLU A 18 16.35 -3.36 17.19
CA GLU A 18 15.48 -2.84 16.14
C GLU A 18 16.10 -1.60 15.48
N ASP A 19 16.05 -1.53 14.14
CA ASP A 19 16.35 -0.30 13.43
C ASP A 19 15.29 0.77 13.80
N PRO A 20 15.70 1.99 14.24
CA PRO A 20 14.77 3.03 14.68
C PRO A 20 13.78 3.49 13.61
N VAL A 21 14.21 3.55 12.35
CA VAL A 21 13.35 3.91 11.22
C VAL A 21 12.35 2.78 10.98
N ALA A 22 12.81 1.52 10.94
CA ALA A 22 11.91 0.38 10.80
C ALA A 22 10.87 0.31 11.94
N TYR A 23 11.29 0.63 13.17
CA TYR A 23 10.41 0.75 14.33
C TYR A 23 9.35 1.83 14.14
N LEU A 24 9.72 3.03 13.68
CA LEU A 24 8.79 4.12 13.41
C LEU A 24 7.79 3.76 12.30
N TYR A 25 8.25 3.12 11.22
CA TYR A 25 7.38 2.61 10.17
C TYR A 25 6.33 1.64 10.73
N ARG A 26 6.75 0.67 11.56
CA ARG A 26 5.84 -0.28 12.20
C ARG A 26 4.79 0.43 13.07
N LEU A 27 5.21 1.43 13.86
CA LEU A 27 4.27 2.19 14.69
C LEU A 27 3.24 2.94 13.85
N VAL A 28 3.66 3.57 12.75
CA VAL A 28 2.74 4.23 11.82
C VAL A 28 1.78 3.21 11.22
N GLU A 29 2.30 2.10 10.68
CA GLU A 29 1.51 1.01 10.09
C GLU A 29 0.41 0.48 11.05
N GLU A 30 0.71 0.34 12.34
CA GLU A 30 -0.22 -0.13 13.38
C GLU A 30 -1.39 0.82 13.64
N THR A 31 -1.24 2.12 13.32
CA THR A 31 -2.28 3.14 13.52
C THR A 31 -3.19 3.35 12.30
N LEU A 32 -2.76 2.92 11.12
CA LEU A 32 -3.43 3.19 9.85
C LEU A 32 -4.45 2.10 9.51
N ASP A 33 -5.57 2.48 8.89
CA ASP A 33 -6.47 1.51 8.27
C ASP A 33 -5.83 0.86 7.02
N PRO A 34 -6.34 -0.27 6.52
CA PRO A 34 -5.74 -0.96 5.37
C PRO A 34 -5.60 -0.10 4.11
N SER A 35 -6.49 0.86 3.88
CA SER A 35 -6.44 1.76 2.73
C SER A 35 -5.40 2.85 2.90
N GLU A 36 -5.27 3.40 4.11
CA GLU A 36 -4.24 4.37 4.47
C GLU A 36 -2.85 3.73 4.44
N ARG A 37 -2.70 2.47 4.89
CA ARG A 37 -1.42 1.72 4.79
C ARG A 37 -0.95 1.59 3.35
N VAL A 38 -1.86 1.31 2.43
CA VAL A 38 -1.53 1.26 0.99
C VAL A 38 -0.96 2.58 0.52
N ASP A 39 -1.62 3.69 0.85
CA ASP A 39 -1.21 5.02 0.39
C ASP A 39 0.13 5.40 1.02
N PHE A 40 0.32 5.12 2.31
CA PHE A 40 1.60 5.27 3.01
C PHE A 40 2.75 4.51 2.33
N TYR A 41 2.54 3.25 1.93
CA TYR A 41 3.56 2.49 1.22
C TYR A 41 3.86 3.05 -0.17
N VAL A 42 2.85 3.50 -0.90
CA VAL A 42 3.04 4.12 -2.21
C VAL A 42 3.83 5.41 -2.10
N GLU A 43 3.49 6.29 -1.15
CA GLU A 43 4.21 7.54 -0.90
C GLU A 43 5.65 7.28 -0.44
N SER A 44 5.84 6.29 0.45
CA SER A 44 7.17 5.87 0.90
C SER A 44 8.02 5.33 -0.26
N SER A 45 7.41 4.59 -1.19
CA SER A 45 8.09 4.11 -2.40
C SER A 45 8.62 5.27 -3.24
N GLU A 46 7.80 6.29 -3.50
CA GLU A 46 8.20 7.47 -4.26
C GLU A 46 9.29 8.27 -3.55
N HIS A 47 9.17 8.44 -2.23
CA HIS A 47 10.20 9.12 -1.43
C HIS A 47 11.56 8.43 -1.58
N PHE A 48 11.61 7.11 -1.33
CA PHE A 48 12.85 6.35 -1.44
C PHE A 48 13.39 6.28 -2.86
N TRP A 49 12.52 6.26 -3.87
CA TRP A 49 12.96 6.28 -5.26
C TRP A 49 13.72 7.56 -5.58
N ARG A 50 13.14 8.72 -5.26
CA ARG A 50 13.77 10.01 -5.51
C ARG A 50 15.08 10.16 -4.74
N GLU A 51 15.07 9.87 -3.45
CA GLU A 51 16.27 9.93 -2.60
C GLU A 51 17.37 8.98 -3.12
N GLY A 52 17.01 7.76 -3.49
CA GLY A 52 17.96 6.79 -4.04
C GLY A 52 18.61 7.24 -5.34
N LEU A 53 17.83 7.81 -6.26
CA LEU A 53 18.38 8.37 -7.51
C LEU A 53 19.33 9.53 -7.24
N GLU A 54 18.98 10.46 -6.34
CA GLU A 54 19.85 11.59 -5.96
C GLU A 54 21.17 11.11 -5.34
N LEU A 55 21.14 10.05 -4.53
CA LEU A 55 22.34 9.47 -3.92
C LEU A 55 23.24 8.80 -4.97
N VAL A 56 22.66 8.02 -5.89
CA VAL A 56 23.41 7.41 -6.99
C VAL A 56 24.06 8.47 -7.87
N GLU A 57 23.37 9.57 -8.17
CA GLU A 57 23.92 10.69 -8.94
C GLU A 57 25.13 11.33 -8.24
N LYS A 58 25.09 11.46 -6.91
CA LYS A 58 26.19 11.97 -6.07
C LYS A 58 27.34 10.96 -5.88
N GLY A 59 27.21 9.74 -6.40
CA GLY A 59 28.20 8.67 -6.23
C GLY A 59 28.10 7.92 -4.90
N GLU A 60 27.07 8.15 -4.11
CA GLU A 60 26.80 7.43 -2.85
C GLU A 60 26.12 6.08 -3.14
N LEU A 61 26.82 5.20 -3.85
CA LEU A 61 26.25 3.99 -4.46
C LEU A 61 25.60 3.04 -3.44
N ARG A 62 26.22 2.83 -2.28
CA ARG A 62 25.70 1.93 -1.24
C ARG A 62 24.36 2.41 -0.68
N GLN A 63 24.30 3.69 -0.30
CA GLN A 63 23.08 4.31 0.24
C GLN A 63 22.01 4.41 -0.85
N GLY A 64 22.38 4.83 -2.05
CA GLY A 64 21.46 4.89 -3.19
C GLY A 64 20.84 3.54 -3.52
N SER A 65 21.65 2.47 -3.54
CA SER A 65 21.19 1.10 -3.78
C SER A 65 20.15 0.65 -2.77
N GLU A 66 20.39 0.90 -1.47
CA GLU A 66 19.45 0.54 -0.41
C GLU A 66 18.13 1.28 -0.52
N LYS A 67 18.17 2.58 -0.87
CA LYS A 67 16.96 3.38 -1.07
C LYS A 67 16.16 2.89 -2.27
N ILE A 68 16.82 2.57 -3.38
CA ILE A 68 16.17 2.00 -4.56
C ILE A 68 15.51 0.65 -4.25
N TRP A 69 16.21 -0.23 -3.52
CA TRP A 69 15.66 -1.48 -3.03
C TRP A 69 14.41 -1.26 -2.16
N ASN A 70 14.51 -0.38 -1.15
CA ASN A 70 13.40 -0.05 -0.26
C ASN A 70 12.19 0.51 -1.01
N SER A 71 12.41 1.30 -2.06
CA SER A 71 11.33 1.79 -2.93
C SER A 71 10.50 0.64 -3.53
N VAL A 72 11.16 -0.41 -4.03
CA VAL A 72 10.48 -1.57 -4.61
C VAL A 72 9.75 -2.37 -3.53
N VAL A 73 10.40 -2.62 -2.39
CA VAL A 73 9.80 -3.36 -1.27
C VAL A 73 8.52 -2.70 -0.78
N GLN A 74 8.47 -1.37 -0.72
CA GLN A 74 7.24 -0.67 -0.33
C GLN A 74 6.08 -0.91 -1.30
N LEU A 75 6.32 -0.97 -2.61
CA LEU A 75 5.26 -1.33 -3.57
C LEU A 75 4.81 -2.78 -3.43
N VAL A 76 5.73 -3.69 -3.10
CA VAL A 76 5.36 -5.08 -2.79
C VAL A 76 4.47 -5.11 -1.54
N LYS A 77 4.79 -4.36 -0.50
CA LYS A 77 3.94 -4.24 0.70
C LYS A 77 2.57 -3.64 0.37
N ALA A 78 2.50 -2.61 -0.47
CA ALA A 78 1.23 -2.06 -0.94
C ALA A 78 0.39 -3.11 -1.69
N ALA A 79 1.01 -3.92 -2.55
CA ALA A 79 0.34 -5.01 -3.26
C ALA A 79 -0.13 -6.12 -2.31
N ALA A 80 0.69 -6.49 -1.32
CA ALA A 80 0.34 -7.47 -0.29
C ALA A 80 -0.86 -6.99 0.54
N GLU A 81 -0.84 -5.73 0.99
CA GLU A 81 -1.91 -5.12 1.79
C GLU A 81 -3.25 -5.18 1.05
N LYS A 82 -3.27 -4.80 -0.23
CA LYS A 82 -4.46 -4.87 -1.08
C LYS A 82 -5.01 -6.28 -1.27
N LYS A 83 -4.18 -7.30 -1.11
CA LYS A 83 -4.55 -8.72 -1.18
C LYS A 83 -4.80 -9.34 0.20
N GLY A 84 -4.73 -8.56 1.28
CA GLY A 84 -4.87 -9.05 2.66
C GLY A 84 -3.74 -10.00 3.07
N LEU A 85 -2.56 -9.87 2.48
CA LEU A 85 -1.41 -10.73 2.75
C LEU A 85 -0.48 -10.10 3.79
N LYS A 86 0.07 -10.95 4.67
CA LYS A 86 1.13 -10.54 5.59
C LYS A 86 2.41 -10.21 4.81
N HIS A 87 3.15 -9.17 5.22
CA HIS A 87 4.33 -8.67 4.50
C HIS A 87 5.48 -8.18 5.39
N HIS A 88 5.48 -8.55 6.68
CA HIS A 88 6.42 -8.05 7.70
C HIS A 88 7.80 -8.74 7.72
N THR A 89 8.10 -9.66 6.79
CA THR A 89 9.43 -10.29 6.69
C THR A 89 9.86 -10.39 5.24
N HIS A 90 11.18 -10.45 5.01
CA HIS A 90 11.76 -10.67 3.67
C HIS A 90 11.15 -11.88 2.95
N ARG A 91 10.95 -12.99 3.68
CA ARG A 91 10.28 -14.20 3.16
C ARG A 91 8.87 -13.92 2.66
N LEU A 92 8.12 -13.06 3.34
CA LEU A 92 6.75 -12.70 2.97
C LEU A 92 6.71 -11.72 1.79
N VAL A 93 7.69 -10.83 1.68
CA VAL A 93 7.90 -10.00 0.48
C VAL A 93 8.12 -10.89 -0.74
N TRP A 94 9.04 -11.86 -0.65
CA TRP A 94 9.27 -12.87 -1.69
C TRP A 94 8.02 -13.68 -2.04
N ALA A 95 7.23 -14.09 -1.04
CA ALA A 95 5.97 -14.80 -1.26
C ALA A 95 4.96 -13.96 -2.04
N THR A 96 4.90 -12.65 -1.77
CA THR A 96 4.04 -11.70 -2.50
C THR A 96 4.50 -11.54 -3.94
N VAL A 97 5.80 -11.31 -4.16
CA VAL A 97 6.38 -11.20 -5.51
C VAL A 97 6.09 -12.46 -6.34
N ARG A 98 6.28 -13.65 -5.75
CA ARG A 98 5.97 -14.92 -6.41
C ARG A 98 4.51 -15.01 -6.83
N LYS A 99 3.58 -14.58 -5.97
CA LYS A 99 2.16 -14.56 -6.28
C LYS A 99 1.84 -13.62 -7.44
N ILE A 100 2.41 -12.41 -7.45
CA ILE A 100 2.27 -11.46 -8.55
C ILE A 100 2.83 -12.05 -9.85
N ALA A 101 3.98 -12.72 -9.78
CA ALA A 101 4.60 -13.36 -10.94
C ALA A 101 3.74 -14.48 -11.55
N MET A 102 3.09 -15.28 -10.69
CA MET A 102 2.19 -16.35 -11.15
C MET A 102 0.85 -15.82 -11.69
N GLU A 103 0.34 -14.73 -11.13
CA GLU A 103 -0.98 -14.18 -11.48
C GLU A 103 -0.94 -13.21 -12.67
N HIS A 104 0.17 -12.50 -12.87
CA HIS A 104 0.20 -11.33 -13.76
C HIS A 104 1.41 -11.30 -14.70
N ASP A 105 2.63 -11.27 -14.17
CA ASP A 105 3.85 -11.12 -14.99
C ASP A 105 5.01 -11.95 -14.44
N PRO A 106 5.33 -13.11 -15.07
CA PRO A 106 6.43 -13.96 -14.65
C PRO A 106 7.79 -13.26 -14.58
N GLU A 107 8.03 -12.19 -15.35
CA GLU A 107 9.29 -11.45 -15.31
C GLU A 107 9.53 -10.80 -13.93
N THR A 108 8.45 -10.53 -13.18
CA THR A 108 8.49 -9.93 -11.83
C THR A 108 9.44 -10.68 -10.89
N ILE A 109 9.44 -12.02 -10.90
CA ILE A 109 10.29 -12.80 -9.99
C ILE A 109 11.77 -12.69 -10.35
N THR A 110 12.07 -12.63 -11.65
CA THR A 110 13.44 -12.51 -12.18
C THR A 110 14.00 -11.11 -11.91
N LEU A 111 13.19 -10.07 -12.16
CA LEU A 111 13.57 -8.69 -11.84
C LEU A 111 13.82 -8.51 -10.35
N PHE A 112 12.94 -9.04 -9.50
CA PHE A 112 13.10 -8.94 -8.05
C PHE A 112 14.36 -9.66 -7.56
N ALA A 113 14.64 -10.85 -8.09
CA ALA A 113 15.87 -11.59 -7.79
C ALA A 113 17.13 -10.80 -8.20
N ALA A 114 17.11 -10.14 -9.36
CA ALA A 114 18.24 -9.34 -9.83
C ALA A 114 18.50 -8.13 -8.92
N ILE A 115 17.45 -7.36 -8.59
CA ILE A 115 17.61 -6.13 -7.79
C ILE A 115 17.94 -6.40 -6.31
N GLU A 116 17.84 -7.64 -5.83
CA GLU A 116 18.32 -8.02 -4.49
C GLU A 116 19.83 -7.72 -4.33
N GLN A 117 20.58 -7.67 -5.43
CA GLN A 117 21.97 -7.19 -5.44
C GLN A 117 22.11 -5.75 -4.94
N LEU A 118 21.11 -4.88 -5.14
CA LEU A 118 21.13 -3.52 -4.59
C LEU A 118 21.08 -3.53 -3.05
N HIS A 119 20.29 -4.44 -2.47
CA HIS A 119 20.23 -4.62 -1.03
C HIS A 119 21.54 -5.18 -0.47
N ILE A 120 22.11 -6.18 -1.16
CA ILE A 120 23.41 -6.77 -0.78
C ILE A 120 24.52 -5.71 -0.85
N ASN A 121 24.49 -4.85 -1.87
CA ASN A 121 25.47 -3.78 -2.07
C ASN A 121 25.52 -2.79 -0.91
N PHE A 122 24.41 -2.56 -0.21
CA PHE A 122 24.41 -1.73 0.99
C PHE A 122 25.43 -2.24 2.02
N TYR A 123 25.50 -3.56 2.22
CA TYR A 123 26.39 -4.19 3.18
C TYR A 123 27.78 -4.45 2.60
N GLU A 124 27.85 -5.00 1.39
CA GLU A 124 29.10 -5.49 0.81
C GLU A 124 29.85 -4.42 0.00
N GLY A 125 29.14 -3.44 -0.57
CA GLY A 125 29.73 -2.40 -1.40
C GLY A 125 30.41 -2.94 -2.67
N HIS A 126 29.90 -4.05 -3.21
CA HIS A 126 30.53 -4.80 -4.30
C HIS A 126 30.15 -4.32 -5.70
N LEU A 127 29.17 -3.43 -5.84
CA LEU A 127 28.70 -2.92 -7.13
C LEU A 127 29.36 -1.60 -7.50
N ASP A 128 29.78 -1.49 -8.76
CA ASP A 128 30.21 -0.23 -9.34
C ASP A 128 29.03 0.56 -9.91
N LYS A 129 29.28 1.82 -10.30
CA LYS A 129 28.24 2.74 -10.81
C LYS A 129 27.43 2.14 -11.96
N TRP A 130 28.10 1.46 -12.89
CA TRP A 130 27.44 0.83 -14.03
C TRP A 130 26.47 -0.27 -13.61
N ASP A 131 26.86 -1.10 -12.63
CA ASP A 131 25.99 -2.18 -12.12
C ASP A 131 24.76 -1.59 -11.43
N VAL A 132 24.96 -0.57 -10.58
CA VAL A 132 23.89 0.12 -9.88
C VAL A 132 22.91 0.75 -10.87
N GLU A 133 23.40 1.40 -11.93
CA GLU A 133 22.55 1.97 -12.98
C GLU A 133 21.71 0.89 -13.68
N LYS A 134 22.32 -0.25 -14.04
CA LYS A 134 21.60 -1.36 -14.69
C LYS A 134 20.54 -2.00 -13.79
N LEU A 135 20.86 -2.18 -12.52
CA LEU A 135 19.91 -2.69 -11.54
C LEU A 135 18.82 -1.66 -11.21
N THR A 136 19.12 -0.36 -11.28
CA THR A 136 18.13 0.72 -11.17
C THR A 136 17.14 0.69 -12.33
N GLU A 137 17.61 0.44 -13.56
CA GLU A 137 16.73 0.24 -14.72
C GLU A 137 15.79 -0.98 -14.51
N ALA A 138 16.32 -2.09 -14.00
CA ALA A 138 15.53 -3.27 -13.66
C ALA A 138 14.50 -2.98 -12.55
N ALA A 139 14.92 -2.24 -11.51
CA ALA A 139 14.03 -1.79 -10.45
C ALA A 139 12.92 -0.88 -11.02
N ALA A 140 13.23 0.04 -11.93
CA ALA A 140 12.24 0.91 -12.56
C ALA A 140 11.19 0.11 -13.35
N LYS A 141 11.60 -0.94 -14.08
CA LYS A 141 10.67 -1.85 -14.77
C LYS A 141 9.76 -2.55 -13.77
N LEU A 142 10.33 -3.13 -12.72
CA LEU A 142 9.55 -3.82 -11.69
C LEU A 142 8.57 -2.88 -10.97
N ARG A 143 9.00 -1.66 -10.63
CA ARG A 143 8.11 -0.64 -10.04
C ARG A 143 6.89 -0.39 -10.91
N LYS A 144 7.05 -0.25 -12.23
CA LYS A 144 5.91 -0.05 -13.15
C LYS A 144 4.90 -1.19 -13.05
N VAL A 145 5.37 -2.44 -13.02
CA VAL A 145 4.51 -3.63 -12.87
C VAL A 145 3.77 -3.61 -11.52
N LEU A 146 4.49 -3.37 -10.42
CA LEU A 146 3.91 -3.34 -9.08
C LEU A 146 2.91 -2.18 -8.90
N PHE A 147 3.21 -1.00 -9.48
CA PHE A 147 2.29 0.13 -9.50
C PHE A 147 1.00 -0.20 -10.24
N ALA A 148 1.11 -0.73 -11.46
CA ALA A 148 -0.05 -1.12 -12.26
C ALA A 148 -0.91 -2.17 -11.52
N TYR A 149 -0.28 -3.21 -10.96
CA TYR A 149 -0.94 -4.25 -10.18
C TYR A 149 -1.66 -3.66 -8.97
N SER A 150 -1.00 -2.78 -8.21
CA SER A 150 -1.61 -2.14 -7.06
C SER A 150 -2.80 -1.27 -7.48
N MET A 151 -2.73 -0.50 -8.56
CA MET A 151 -3.81 0.37 -9.02
C MET A 151 -5.04 -0.40 -9.54
N GLN A 152 -4.82 -1.50 -10.26
CA GLN A 152 -5.89 -2.41 -10.69
C GLN A 152 -6.70 -2.92 -9.49
N ILE A 153 -6.03 -3.34 -8.41
CA ILE A 153 -6.75 -3.82 -7.21
C ILE A 153 -7.60 -2.71 -6.56
N ARG A 154 -7.17 -1.44 -6.61
CA ARG A 154 -7.98 -0.32 -6.10
C ARG A 154 -9.31 -0.20 -6.87
N GLN A 155 -9.27 -0.35 -8.20
CA GLN A 155 -10.45 -0.29 -9.05
C GLN A 155 -11.36 -1.52 -8.86
N ASP A 156 -10.76 -2.71 -8.71
CA ASP A 156 -11.48 -3.95 -8.45
C ASP A 156 -12.20 -3.96 -7.10
N MET A 157 -11.57 -3.43 -6.05
CA MET A 157 -12.22 -3.29 -4.74
C MET A 157 -13.40 -2.32 -4.79
N ARG A 158 -13.24 -1.17 -5.45
CA ARG A 158 -14.34 -0.21 -5.64
C ARG A 158 -15.50 -0.83 -6.41
N SER A 159 -15.22 -1.57 -7.49
CA SER A 159 -16.28 -2.21 -8.27
C SER A 159 -17.00 -3.33 -7.51
N LYS A 160 -16.28 -4.11 -6.67
CA LYS A 160 -16.89 -5.11 -5.77
C LYS A 160 -17.75 -4.46 -4.68
N ILE A 161 -17.32 -3.37 -4.07
CA ILE A 161 -18.12 -2.62 -3.09
C ILE A 161 -19.41 -2.11 -3.74
N ILE A 162 -19.33 -1.49 -4.91
CA ILE A 162 -20.52 -1.00 -5.65
C ILE A 162 -21.49 -2.13 -5.99
N ARG A 163 -20.98 -3.30 -6.41
CA ARG A 163 -21.82 -4.47 -6.70
C ARG A 163 -22.46 -5.03 -5.42
N SER A 164 -21.70 -5.15 -4.34
CA SER A 164 -22.19 -5.61 -3.04
C SER A 164 -23.29 -4.70 -2.49
N THR A 165 -23.12 -3.38 -2.53
CA THR A 165 -24.13 -2.42 -2.06
C THR A 165 -25.34 -2.39 -2.98
N SER A 166 -25.16 -2.49 -4.30
CA SER A 166 -26.27 -2.60 -5.27
C SER A 166 -27.08 -3.89 -5.08
N SER A 167 -26.43 -5.02 -4.85
CA SER A 167 -27.11 -6.29 -4.54
C SER A 167 -27.89 -6.20 -3.23
N HIS A 168 -27.36 -5.52 -2.21
CA HIS A 168 -28.05 -5.34 -0.93
C HIS A 168 -29.25 -4.35 -1.04
N LEU A 169 -29.13 -3.32 -1.90
CA LEU A 169 -30.20 -2.36 -2.20
C LEU A 169 -31.33 -2.95 -3.05
N LEU A 170 -31.03 -3.92 -3.93
CA LEU A 170 -32.05 -4.65 -4.69
C LEU A 170 -32.97 -5.52 -3.81
N PHE A 171 -32.52 -5.90 -2.60
CA PHE A 171 -33.33 -6.66 -1.63
C PHE A 171 -34.16 -5.78 -0.68
N LEU A 172 -33.99 -4.46 -0.69
CA LEU A 172 -34.72 -3.52 0.17
C LEU A 172 -35.89 -2.81 -0.52
N ASN A 173 -36.32 -3.28 -1.70
CA ASN A 173 -37.46 -2.72 -2.41
C ASN A 173 -38.62 -3.72 -2.54
N PRO A 174 -39.40 -4.00 -1.50
CA PRO A 174 -40.77 -4.44 -1.70
C PRO A 174 -41.64 -3.19 -1.85
N LEU A 175 -42.52 -3.22 -2.87
CA LEU A 175 -43.65 -2.32 -3.13
C LEU A 175 -43.39 -1.13 -4.07
N SER A 176 -43.68 -1.37 -5.35
CA SER A 176 -44.57 -0.47 -6.10
C SER A 176 -45.18 -1.18 -7.31
N THR A 177 -46.28 -1.90 -7.08
CA THR A 177 -47.32 -2.05 -8.10
C THR A 177 -48.52 -1.20 -7.68
N PRO A 178 -48.99 -0.23 -8.48
CA PRO A 178 -50.20 0.50 -8.14
C PRO A 178 -51.41 -0.33 -8.58
N ARG A 179 -52.14 -0.91 -7.61
CA ARG A 179 -53.53 -1.31 -7.85
C ARG A 179 -54.41 -0.08 -7.73
N ARG A 180 -55.16 0.20 -8.80
CA ARG A 180 -56.34 1.08 -8.79
C ARG A 180 -57.30 0.63 -7.70
N CYS A 181 -57.64 1.53 -6.78
CA CYS A 181 -58.90 1.47 -6.05
C CYS A 181 -59.45 2.90 -5.92
N ILE A 182 -60.61 3.08 -6.53
CA ILE A 182 -61.54 4.18 -6.34
C ILE A 182 -62.06 4.10 -4.90
N LEU A 183 -62.10 5.22 -4.16
CA LEU A 183 -63.27 5.67 -3.39
C LEU A 183 -63.02 7.00 -2.67
N ASN A 184 -64.14 7.66 -2.40
CA ASN A 184 -64.37 9.08 -2.26
C ASN A 184 -64.49 9.53 -0.78
N SER A 185 -64.25 10.83 -0.58
CA SER A 185 -64.80 11.73 0.47
C SER A 185 -64.15 11.84 1.87
N ASN A 186 -63.65 13.07 2.11
CA ASN A 186 -63.81 13.91 3.31
C ASN A 186 -63.49 13.33 4.70
N ARG A 187 -62.36 13.75 5.29
CA ARG A 187 -62.33 14.58 6.51
C ARG A 187 -60.94 15.13 6.81
N ILE A 188 -60.98 16.29 7.47
CA ILE A 188 -59.94 17.32 7.64
C ILE A 188 -59.31 17.22 9.04
N ARG A 189 -57.98 17.46 9.10
CA ARG A 189 -57.15 18.05 10.20
C ARG A 189 -56.52 17.20 11.32
N PRO A 190 -55.42 17.71 11.93
CA PRO A 190 -54.14 16.99 12.07
C PRO A 190 -53.72 16.83 13.53
N LEU A 191 -52.55 16.25 13.83
CA LEU A 191 -51.76 16.63 15.00
C LEU A 191 -50.30 16.17 14.91
N LEU A 192 -49.45 17.14 15.28
CA LEU A 192 -48.02 17.14 15.52
C LEU A 192 -47.56 16.11 16.58
N SER A 193 -46.23 15.97 16.67
CA SER A 193 -45.40 15.25 17.65
C SER A 193 -44.90 13.88 17.13
N LEU A 194 -43.63 13.49 17.23
CA LEU A 194 -42.55 13.96 18.09
C LEU A 194 -41.20 13.66 17.39
N LEU A 195 -40.30 14.64 17.47
CA LEU A 195 -38.87 14.53 17.17
C LEU A 195 -38.19 13.59 18.19
N TYR A 196 -37.17 12.86 17.72
CA TYR A 196 -35.93 12.47 18.44
C TYR A 196 -36.04 11.69 19.76
N LEU A 197 -35.52 10.44 19.75
CA LEU A 197 -34.27 10.08 20.44
C LEU A 197 -33.90 8.61 20.13
N VAL A 198 -32.62 8.29 20.38
CA VAL A 198 -32.05 6.98 20.72
C VAL A 198 -31.11 6.34 19.68
N ILE A 199 -29.82 6.62 19.94
CA ILE A 199 -28.56 5.87 19.74
C ILE A 199 -27.99 5.82 18.31
#